data_AF-A0A941GJI8-F1
#
_entry.id   AF-A0A941GJI8-F1
#
_cell.length_a   1.000
_cell.length_b   1.000
_cell.length_c   1.000
_cell.angle_alpha   90.00
_cell.angle_beta   90.00
_cell.angle_gamma   90.00
#
_symmetry.space_group_name_H-M   'P 1'
#
loop_
_entity.id
_entity.type
_entity.pdbx_description
1 polymer ?
#
loop_
_entity_poly.entity_id
_entity_poly.type
_entity_poly.pdbx_seq_one_letter_code
_entity_poly.pdbx_strand_id
1 'polypeptide(L)' 'MIKKVKRNIFKNFFLPIEKEEAWLNDMCKKGYALKEISNGYYLFEACTPSKFIYRIEFLKQGVPRKKKIII' A
#
# COMPACT_ATOMS: atom_id res chain seq x y z
N MET A 1 7.66 -13.32 -7.82
CA MET A 1 6.61 -13.02 -8.82
C MET A 1 5.90 -11.73 -8.41
N ILE A 2 5.67 -10.81 -9.35
CA ILE A 2 4.96 -9.55 -9.09
C ILE A 2 3.48 -9.71 -9.48
N LYS A 3 2.57 -9.40 -8.56
CA LYS A 3 1.13 -9.40 -8.78
C LYS A 3 0.64 -7.97 -8.97
N LYS A 4 -0.03 -7.72 -10.09
CA LYS A 4 -0.57 -6.40 -10.45
C LYS A 4 -2.09 -6.38 -10.24
N VAL A 5 -2.57 -5.45 -9.42
CA VAL A 5 -4.01 -5.29 -9.12
C VAL A 5 -4.47 -3.89 -9.55
N LYS A 6 -5.48 -3.82 -10.42
CA LYS A 6 -6.02 -2.55 -10.91
C LYS A 6 -6.69 -1.78 -9.77
N ARG A 7 -6.29 -0.53 -9.56
CA ARG A 7 -6.91 0.38 -8.61
C ARG A 7 -8.21 0.91 -9.21
N ASN A 8 -9.32 0.71 -8.51
CA ASN A 8 -10.60 1.25 -8.94
C ASN A 8 -10.76 2.68 -8.43
N ILE A 9 -10.24 3.65 -9.18
CA ILE A 9 -10.22 5.08 -8.82
C ILE A 9 -11.62 5.64 -8.54
N PHE A 10 -12.66 5.19 -9.24
CA PHE A 10 -14.05 5.60 -8.98
C PHE A 10 -14.57 5.07 -7.64
N LYS A 11 -14.09 3.90 -7.21
CA LYS A 11 -14.38 3.36 -5.88
C LYS A 11 -13.57 4.11 -4.80
N ASN A 12 -12.29 4.41 -5.05
CA ASN A 12 -11.37 5.09 -4.12
C ASN A 12 -11.73 6.55 -3.78
N PHE A 13 -12.55 7.24 -4.59
CA PHE A 13 -13.03 8.58 -4.20
C PHE A 13 -14.04 8.54 -3.05
N PHE A 14 -14.73 7.40 -2.88
CA PHE A 14 -15.70 7.15 -1.80
C PHE A 14 -15.29 6.00 -0.87
N LEU A 15 -14.12 5.38 -1.08
CA LEU A 15 -13.64 4.30 -0.24
C LEU A 15 -12.99 4.92 1.00
N PRO A 16 -13.52 4.70 2.20
CA PRO A 16 -12.86 5.15 3.40
C PRO A 16 -11.47 4.50 3.48
N ILE A 17 -10.49 5.29 3.91
CA ILE A 17 -9.07 4.89 4.01
C ILE A 17 -8.89 3.63 4.84
N GLU A 18 -9.72 3.45 5.86
CA GLU A 18 -9.78 2.26 6.70
C GLU A 18 -10.01 0.98 5.89
N LYS A 19 -10.87 1.01 4.86
CA LYS A 19 -11.11 -0.15 3.98
C LYS A 19 -9.91 -0.43 3.08
N GLU A 20 -9.22 0.61 2.61
CA GLU A 20 -8.01 0.45 1.82
C GLU A 20 -6.87 -0.14 2.66
N GLU A 21 -6.67 0.38 3.88
CA GLU A 21 -5.71 -0.15 4.85
C GLU A 21 -6.01 -1.60 5.22
N ALA A 22 -7.26 -1.93 5.55
CA ALA A 22 -7.68 -3.30 5.85
C ALA A 22 -7.42 -4.25 4.67
N TRP A 23 -7.68 -3.81 3.44
CA TRP A 23 -7.42 -4.58 2.24
C TRP A 23 -5.91 -4.82 2.00
N LEU A 24 -5.07 -3.81 2.22
CA LEU A 24 -3.60 -3.98 2.14
C LEU A 24 -3.08 -4.98 3.17
N ASN A 25 -3.60 -4.92 4.40
CA ASN A 25 -3.26 -5.86 5.46
C ASN A 25 -3.72 -7.29 5.14
N ASP A 26 -4.91 -7.47 4.57
CA ASP A 26 -5.40 -8.77 4.11
C ASP A 26 -4.53 -9.36 2.98
N MET A 27 -4.07 -8.52 2.04
CA MET A 27 -3.10 -8.94 1.03
C MET A 27 -1.78 -9.42 1.65
N CYS A 28 -1.29 -8.76 2.70
CA CYS A 28 -0.10 -9.21 3.41
C CYS A 28 -0.30 -10.55 4.13
N LYS A 29 -1.46 -10.76 4.76
CA LYS A 29 -1.83 -12.06 5.36
C LYS A 29 -1.83 -13.19 4.33
N LYS A 30 -2.10 -12.88 3.06
CA LYS A 30 -2.03 -13.81 1.93
C LYS A 30 -0.62 -13.99 1.36
N GLY A 31 0.40 -13.37 1.96
CA GLY A 31 1.79 -13.44 1.50
C GLY A 31 2.12 -12.46 0.39
N TYR A 32 1.39 -11.35 0.26
CA TYR A 32 1.65 -10.30 -0.73
C TYR A 32 2.04 -8.98 -0.06
N ALA A 33 3.28 -8.55 -0.24
CA ALA A 33 3.75 -7.24 0.23
C ALA A 33 3.54 -6.20 -0.87
N LEU A 34 2.95 -5.05 -0.52
CA LEU A 34 2.87 -3.89 -1.39
C LEU A 34 4.28 -3.36 -1.67
N LYS A 35 4.66 -3.36 -2.94
CA LYS A 35 5.93 -2.85 -3.44
C LYS A 35 5.81 -1.40 -3.91
N GLU A 36 4.76 -1.11 -4.67
CA GLU A 36 4.57 0.20 -5.30
C GLU A 36 3.09 0.44 -5.65
N ILE A 37 2.72 1.70 -5.70
CA ILE A 37 1.44 2.16 -6.26
C ILE A 37 1.76 3.10 -7.43
N SER A 38 1.52 2.66 -8.66
CA SER A 38 1.79 3.47 -9.85
C SER A 38 0.84 3.14 -11.00
N ASN A 39 0.64 4.14 -11.87
CA ASN A 39 -0.18 4.06 -13.08
C ASN A 39 -1.60 3.49 -12.87
N GLY A 40 -2.20 3.73 -11.69
CA GLY A 40 -3.51 3.18 -11.34
C GLY A 40 -3.50 1.69 -10.96
N TYR A 41 -2.38 1.16 -10.49
CA TYR A 41 -2.25 -0.22 -10.01
C TYR A 41 -1.54 -0.28 -8.65
N TYR A 42 -1.87 -1.31 -7.88
CA TYR A 42 -1.04 -1.79 -6.77
C TYR A 42 -0.15 -2.93 -7.29
N LEU A 43 1.14 -2.82 -7.06
CA LEU A 43 2.12 -3.86 -7.38
C LEU A 43 2.51 -4.55 -6.08
N PHE A 44 2.28 -5.85 -6.03
CA PHE A 44 2.65 -6.69 -4.89
C PHE A 44 3.76 -7.66 -5.26
N GLU A 45 4.62 -7.96 -4.29
CA GLU A 45 5.60 -9.04 -4.37
C GLU A 45 5.29 -10.14 -3.35
N ALA A 46 5.78 -11.34 -3.61
CA ALA A 46 5.64 -12.45 -2.66
C ALA A 46 6.46 -12.14 -1.39
N CYS A 47 5.84 -12.34 -0.23
CA CYS A 47 6.47 -12.16 1.06
C CYS A 47 5.98 -13.23 2.04
N THR A 48 6.65 -13.34 3.19
CA THR A 48 6.13 -14.14 4.30
C THR A 48 4.77 -13.57 4.74
N PRO A 49 3.73 -14.41 4.88
CA PRO A 49 2.44 -13.99 5.40
C PRO A 49 2.56 -13.16 6.68
N SER A 50 1.81 -12.06 6.75
CA SER A 50 1.78 -11.15 7.92
C SER A 50 3.13 -10.50 8.29
N LYS A 51 4.08 -10.42 7.35
CA LYS A 51 5.38 -9.77 7.56
C LYS A 51 5.27 -8.25 7.78
N PHE A 52 4.24 -7.63 7.20
CA PHE A 52 4.04 -6.18 7.26
C PHE A 52 2.65 -5.85 7.79
N ILE A 53 2.56 -4.71 8.46
CA ILE A 53 1.31 -4.06 8.83
C ILE A 53 1.29 -2.71 8.14
N TYR A 54 0.28 -2.47 7.31
CA TYR A 54 0.07 -1.22 6.61
C TYR A 54 -0.78 -0.28 7.45
N ARG A 55 -0.35 0.99 7.53
CA ARG A 55 -1.10 2.09 8.13
C ARG A 55 -1.08 3.30 7.20
N ILE A 56 -2.24 3.83 6.86
CA ILE A 56 -2.37 5.00 5.99
C ILE A 56 -2.58 6.23 6.89
N GLU A 57 -1.61 7.15 6.86
CA GLU A 57 -1.69 8.40 7.61
C GLU A 57 -1.66 9.60 6.65
N PHE A 58 -2.53 10.57 6.91
CA PHE A 58 -2.44 11.86 6.24
C PHE A 58 -1.31 12.67 6.84
N LEU A 59 -0.27 12.92 6.04
CA LEU A 59 0.77 13.85 6.43
C LEU A 59 0.18 15.26 6.47
N LYS A 60 0.31 15.93 7.62
CA LYS A 60 0.06 17.37 7.70
C LYS A 60 1.02 18.09 6.74
N GLN A 61 0.56 19.16 6.09
CA GLN A 61 1.41 19.95 5.20
C GLN A 61 2.66 20.42 5.96
N GLY A 62 3.83 20.30 5.32
CA GLY A 62 5.11 20.76 5.87
C GLY A 62 6.00 19.68 6.49
N VAL A 63 5.62 18.40 6.49
CA VAL A 63 6.53 17.32 6.90
C VAL A 63 7.61 17.11 5.81
N PRO A 64 8.89 17.37 6.07
CA PRO A 64 9.94 17.10 5.10
C PRO A 64 10.02 15.59 4.85
N ARG A 65 10.01 15.18 3.57
CA ARG A 65 10.24 13.79 3.18
C ARG A 65 11.61 13.37 3.72
N LYS A 66 11.66 12.45 4.69
CA LYS A 66 12.91 11.80 5.11
C LYS A 66 13.49 11.11 3.87
N LYS A 67 14.56 11.67 3.30
CA LYS A 67 15.37 10.98 2.29
C LYS A 67 15.93 9.72 2.96
N LYS A 68 15.77 8.56 2.31
CA LYS A 68 16.49 7.34 2.70
C LYS A 68 17.98 7.66 2.62
N ILE A 69 18.64 7.79 3.77
CA ILE A 69 20.10 7.82 3.85
C ILE A 69 20.54 6.36 3.71
N ILE A 70 21.17 6.06 2.58
CA ILE A 70 21.93 4.81 2.40
C ILE A 70 23.33 5.16 2.88
N ILE A 71 23.70 4.63 4.05
CA ILE A 71 25.07 4.61 4.57
C ILE A 71 25.81 3.43 3.94
#